data_AF-A0A0H2QWZ1-F1
#
_entry.id   AF-A0A0H2QWZ1-F1
#
_cell.length_a   1.000
_cell.length_b   1.000
_cell.length_c   1.000
_cell.angle_alpha   90.00
_cell.angle_beta   90.00
_cell.angle_gamma   90.00
#
_symmetry.space_group_name_H-M   'P 1'
#
loop_
_entity.id
_entity.type
_entity.pdbx_description
1 polymer ?
#
loop_
_entity_poly.entity_id
_entity_poly.type
_entity_poly.pdbx_seq_one_letter_code
_entity_poly.pdbx_strand_id
1 'polypeptide(L)'
;MEDLRVEWAKSLSRAERWEEELWLLKAEMVRTLRFFEYKSAAWFAMAGERTGVPPDIRAGLFGYAYKQSSMYHQIAKRFAGHWIELFRTNSQKLPFKWPEAYREVVLPRTQVKRRPQRQLANIRLQRDRDEAEEMEIDM
;
A
#
# COMPACT_ATOMS: atom_id res chain seq x y z
N MET A 1 24.76 33.74 10.19
CA MET A 1 24.87 32.99 8.92
C MET A 1 24.93 31.49 9.17
N GLU A 2 25.65 31.03 10.20
CA GLU A 2 25.74 29.61 10.56
C GLU A 2 24.38 28.99 10.90
N ASP A 3 23.55 29.67 11.71
CA ASP A 3 22.23 29.14 12.11
C ASP A 3 21.28 28.89 10.93
N LEU A 4 21.34 29.74 9.90
CA LEU A 4 20.54 29.57 8.68
C LEU A 4 20.99 28.34 7.87
N ARG A 5 22.31 28.07 7.82
CA ARG A 5 22.86 26.88 7.14
C ARG A 5 22.49 25.61 7.89
N VAL A 6 22.51 25.65 9.22
CA VAL A 6 22.11 24.54 10.09
C VAL A 6 20.61 24.24 9.92
N GLU A 7 19.75 25.26 9.91
CA GLU A 7 18.32 25.05 9.69
C GLU A 7 18.00 24.54 8.28
N TRP A 8 18.73 25.00 7.26
CA TRP A 8 18.61 24.47 5.90
C TRP A 8 19.07 23.00 5.81
N ALA A 9 20.19 22.63 6.43
CA ALA A 9 20.65 21.23 6.45
C ALA A 9 19.67 20.30 7.17
N LYS A 10 19.03 20.79 8.25
CA LYS A 10 17.97 20.06 8.96
C LYS A 10 16.69 19.93 8.13
N SER A 11 16.30 20.94 7.36
CA SER A 11 15.11 20.85 6.52
C SER A 11 15.36 19.92 5.32
N LEU A 12 16.54 20.01 4.71
CA LEU A 12 16.97 19.13 3.62
C LEU A 12 17.01 17.67 4.05
N SER A 13 17.68 17.34 5.16
CA SER A 13 17.73 15.96 5.66
C SER A 13 16.35 15.37 6.02
N ARG A 14 15.39 16.21 6.43
CA ARG A 14 14.00 15.76 6.63
C ARG A 14 13.28 15.52 5.31
N ALA A 15 13.52 16.36 4.30
CA ALA A 15 12.95 16.18 2.97
C ALA A 15 13.47 14.90 2.31
N GLU A 16 14.78 14.65 2.37
CA GLU A 16 15.41 13.42 1.85
C GLU A 16 14.85 12.16 2.55
N ARG A 17 14.76 12.19 3.89
CA ARG A 17 14.16 11.09 4.65
C ARG A 17 12.70 10.85 4.27
N TRP A 18 11.94 11.91 4.05
CA TRP A 18 10.53 11.79 3.65
C TRP A 18 10.39 11.09 2.28
N GLU A 19 11.26 11.39 1.32
CA GLU A 19 11.27 10.70 0.03
C GLU A 19 11.58 9.20 0.18
N GLU A 20 12.54 8.84 1.05
CA GLU A 20 12.84 7.45 1.38
C GLU A 20 11.64 6.74 2.02
N GLU A 21 11.00 7.37 3.01
CA GLU A 21 9.82 6.84 3.69
C GLU A 21 8.66 6.59 2.72
N LEU A 22 8.44 7.49 1.76
CA LEU A 22 7.43 7.30 0.72
C LEU A 22 7.73 6.08 -0.16
N TRP A 23 8.99 5.86 -0.52
CA TRP A 23 9.40 4.68 -1.28
C TRP A 23 9.22 3.39 -0.48
N LEU A 24 9.67 3.38 0.78
CA LEU A 24 9.51 2.24 1.70
C LEU A 24 8.03 1.91 1.94
N LEU A 25 7.19 2.92 2.11
CA LEU A 25 5.75 2.74 2.29
C LEU A 25 5.12 2.03 1.08
N LYS A 26 5.46 2.44 -0.14
CA LYS A 26 5.00 1.78 -1.37
C LYS A 26 5.46 0.32 -1.45
N ALA A 27 6.70 0.05 -1.04
CA ALA A 27 7.22 -1.31 -0.96
C ALA A 27 6.47 -2.15 0.08
N GLU A 28 6.15 -1.57 1.24
CA GLU A 28 5.41 -2.24 2.31
C GLU A 28 3.96 -2.54 1.93
N MET A 29 3.30 -1.64 1.17
CA MET A 29 1.98 -1.91 0.59
C MET A 29 2.01 -3.18 -0.27
N VAL A 30 3.00 -3.29 -1.18
CA VAL A 30 3.16 -4.49 -2.02
C VAL A 30 3.46 -5.74 -1.18
N ARG A 31 4.35 -5.62 -0.18
CA ARG A 31 4.71 -6.72 0.72
C ARG A 31 3.49 -7.20 1.51
N THR A 32 2.65 -6.29 1.98
CA THR A 32 1.41 -6.59 2.70
C THR A 32 0.45 -7.43 1.87
N LEU A 33 0.25 -7.08 0.60
CA LEU A 33 -0.61 -7.87 -0.30
C LEU A 33 -0.06 -9.29 -0.51
N ARG A 34 1.25 -9.40 -0.77
CA ARG A 34 1.92 -10.70 -0.95
C ARG A 34 1.90 -11.54 0.33
N PHE A 35 2.02 -10.90 1.49
CA PHE A 35 1.92 -11.58 2.78
C PHE A 35 0.54 -12.23 2.96
N PHE A 36 -0.53 -11.53 2.59
CA PHE A 36 -1.87 -12.08 2.67
C PHE A 36 -2.12 -13.22 1.67
N GLU A 37 -1.59 -13.13 0.45
CA GLU A 37 -1.60 -14.25 -0.51
C GLU A 37 -0.88 -15.47 0.05
N TYR A 38 0.34 -15.27 0.55
CA TYR A 38 1.13 -16.31 1.19
C TYR A 38 0.38 -16.94 2.38
N LYS A 39 -0.22 -16.12 3.26
CA LYS A 39 -0.99 -16.63 4.41
C LYS A 39 -2.21 -17.41 3.99
N SER A 40 -2.92 -16.96 2.96
CA SER A 40 -4.05 -17.68 2.37
C SER A 40 -3.62 -19.06 1.85
N ALA A 41 -2.51 -19.15 1.13
CA ALA A 41 -1.94 -20.42 0.67
C ALA A 41 -1.47 -21.31 1.83
N ALA A 42 -0.86 -20.73 2.86
CA ALA A 42 -0.40 -21.47 4.04
C ALA A 42 -1.57 -22.15 4.78
N TRP A 43 -2.73 -21.49 4.88
CA TRP A 43 -3.93 -22.13 5.46
C TRP A 43 -4.37 -23.37 4.70
N PHE A 44 -4.28 -23.36 3.36
CA PHE A 44 -4.58 -24.55 2.55
C PHE A 44 -3.59 -25.68 2.78
N ALA A 45 -2.30 -25.37 2.82
CA ALA A 45 -1.27 -26.37 3.09
C ALA A 45 -1.49 -27.04 4.45
N MET A 46 -1.77 -26.27 5.50
CA MET A 46 -2.00 -26.78 6.85
C MET A 46 -3.24 -27.68 6.97
N ALA A 47 -4.26 -27.50 6.13
CA ALA A 47 -5.48 -28.30 6.20
C ALA A 47 -5.23 -29.80 5.96
N GLY A 48 -4.22 -30.13 5.15
CA GLY A 48 -3.86 -31.49 4.77
C GLY A 48 -2.76 -32.13 5.63
N GLU A 49 -2.05 -31.37 6.46
CA GLU A 49 -0.91 -31.89 7.23
C GLU A 49 -1.32 -32.83 8.36
N ARG A 50 -2.52 -32.66 8.92
CA ARG A 50 -2.97 -33.45 10.08
C ARG A 50 -3.51 -34.80 9.62
N THR A 51 -2.69 -35.85 9.74
CA THR A 51 -3.07 -37.23 9.43
C THR A 51 -3.67 -37.96 10.64
N GLY A 52 -4.45 -39.02 10.40
CA GLY A 52 -4.99 -39.89 11.46
C GLY A 52 -6.20 -39.32 12.22
N VAL A 53 -6.79 -38.24 11.73
CA VAL A 53 -8.00 -37.63 12.32
C VAL A 53 -9.28 -38.27 11.77
N PRO A 54 -10.33 -38.40 12.61
CA PRO A 54 -11.66 -38.83 12.16
C PRO A 54 -12.21 -37.98 11.00
N PRO A 55 -13.05 -38.56 10.11
CA PRO A 55 -13.54 -37.87 8.91
C PRO A 55 -14.28 -36.55 9.17
N ASP A 56 -15.04 -36.47 10.25
CA ASP A 56 -15.76 -35.29 10.72
C ASP A 56 -14.81 -34.17 11.16
N ILE A 57 -13.78 -34.50 11.93
CA ILE A 57 -12.74 -33.54 12.34
C ILE A 57 -11.96 -33.04 11.12
N ARG A 58 -11.62 -33.95 10.19
CA ARG A 58 -10.98 -33.58 8.93
C ARG A 58 -11.83 -32.58 8.14
N ALA A 59 -13.12 -32.83 7.99
CA ALA A 59 -14.03 -31.90 7.32
C ALA A 59 -14.04 -30.51 8.00
N GLY A 60 -14.04 -30.47 9.34
CA GLY A 60 -13.92 -29.24 10.12
C GLY A 60 -12.61 -28.49 9.88
N LEU A 61 -11.47 -29.19 9.84
CA LEU A 61 -10.15 -28.60 9.56
C LEU A 61 -10.12 -27.94 8.17
N PHE A 62 -10.59 -28.64 7.14
CA PHE A 62 -10.69 -28.07 5.80
C PHE A 62 -11.62 -26.86 5.81
N GLY A 63 -12.84 -26.98 6.34
CA GLY A 63 -13.79 -25.88 6.39
C GLY A 63 -13.22 -24.63 7.07
N TYR A 64 -12.50 -24.81 8.18
CA TYR A 64 -11.83 -23.71 8.87
C TYR A 64 -10.70 -23.10 8.04
N ALA A 65 -9.85 -23.91 7.43
CA ALA A 65 -8.78 -23.44 6.56
C ALA A 65 -9.30 -22.65 5.35
N TYR A 66 -10.35 -23.15 4.68
CA TYR A 66 -11.04 -22.43 3.60
C TYR A 66 -11.56 -21.07 4.07
N LYS A 67 -12.18 -21.02 5.25
CA LYS A 67 -12.67 -19.77 5.85
C LYS A 67 -11.53 -18.79 6.10
N GLN A 68 -10.43 -19.23 6.72
CA GLN A 68 -9.26 -18.38 6.98
C GLN A 68 -8.63 -17.87 5.69
N SER A 69 -8.46 -18.75 4.71
CA SER A 69 -7.92 -18.39 3.40
C SER A 69 -8.77 -17.32 2.71
N SER A 70 -10.10 -17.49 2.69
CA SER A 70 -11.04 -16.51 2.15
C SER A 70 -10.93 -15.16 2.88
N MET A 71 -10.80 -15.18 4.21
CA MET A 71 -10.65 -13.97 5.02
C MET A 71 -9.40 -13.17 4.62
N TYR A 72 -8.24 -13.83 4.51
CA TYR A 72 -6.99 -13.18 4.09
C TYR A 72 -7.09 -12.58 2.68
N HIS A 73 -7.73 -13.29 1.75
CA HIS A 73 -7.95 -12.78 0.40
C HIS A 73 -8.88 -11.56 0.37
N GLN A 74 -9.93 -11.54 1.19
CA GLN A 74 -10.82 -10.38 1.33
C GLN A 74 -10.10 -9.16 1.94
N ILE A 75 -9.24 -9.38 2.93
CA ILE A 75 -8.41 -8.32 3.52
C ILE A 75 -7.48 -7.72 2.45
N ALA A 76 -6.79 -8.56 1.69
CA ALA A 76 -5.90 -8.12 0.62
C ALA A 76 -6.64 -7.30 -0.44
N LYS A 77 -7.81 -7.76 -0.90
CA LYS A 77 -8.67 -7.02 -1.83
C LYS A 77 -9.07 -5.65 -1.27
N ARG A 78 -9.46 -5.58 0.00
CA ARG A 78 -9.83 -4.30 0.63
C ARG A 78 -8.67 -3.31 0.65
N PHE A 79 -7.49 -3.75 1.10
CA PHE A 79 -6.29 -2.91 1.08
C PHE A 79 -5.93 -2.46 -0.33
N ALA A 80 -5.90 -3.39 -1.28
CA ALA A 80 -5.59 -3.07 -2.67
C ALA A 80 -6.53 -2.02 -3.25
N GLY A 81 -7.84 -2.17 -3.07
CA GLY A 81 -8.79 -1.19 -3.58
C GLY A 81 -8.67 0.18 -2.89
N HIS A 82 -8.35 0.22 -1.59
CA HIS A 82 -8.11 1.49 -0.89
C HIS A 82 -6.87 2.20 -1.44
N TRP A 83 -5.80 1.45 -1.70
CA TRP A 83 -4.56 1.99 -2.21
C TRP A 83 -4.64 2.36 -3.68
N ILE A 84 -5.30 1.57 -4.53
CA ILE A 84 -5.56 1.92 -5.93
C ILE A 84 -6.32 3.24 -6.02
N GLU A 85 -7.38 3.39 -5.21
CA GLU A 85 -8.10 4.66 -5.13
C GLU A 85 -7.18 5.79 -4.66
N LEU A 86 -6.32 5.53 -3.66
CA LEU A 86 -5.35 6.52 -3.18
C LEU A 86 -4.39 6.98 -4.27
N PHE A 87 -3.81 6.05 -5.04
CA PHE A 87 -2.92 6.35 -6.17
C PHE A 87 -3.67 7.10 -7.28
N ARG A 88 -4.88 6.65 -7.63
CA ARG A 88 -5.74 7.27 -8.65
C ARG A 88 -6.06 8.73 -8.31
N THR A 89 -6.50 9.02 -7.09
CA THR A 89 -6.84 10.41 -6.72
C THR A 89 -5.60 11.31 -6.63
N ASN A 90 -4.43 10.74 -6.33
CA ASN A 90 -3.18 11.52 -6.25
C ASN A 90 -2.45 11.59 -7.60
N SER A 91 -3.08 11.12 -8.70
CA SER A 91 -2.47 11.03 -10.03
C SER A 91 -1.12 10.30 -10.05
N GLN A 92 -0.89 9.40 -9.09
CA GLN A 92 0.34 8.62 -9.00
C GLN A 92 0.16 7.25 -9.63
N LYS A 93 1.21 6.77 -10.31
CA LYS A 93 1.25 5.41 -10.84
C LYS A 93 1.36 4.40 -9.69
N LEU A 94 0.77 3.21 -9.89
CA LEU A 94 0.97 2.09 -8.99
C LEU A 94 2.46 1.68 -8.95
N PRO A 95 2.96 1.19 -7.81
CA PRO A 95 4.31 0.63 -7.73
C PRO A 95 4.54 -0.45 -8.79
N PHE A 96 5.73 -0.49 -9.40
CA PHE A 96 6.04 -1.46 -10.47
C PHE A 96 5.79 -2.91 -10.05
N LYS A 97 6.08 -3.27 -8.79
CA LYS A 97 5.93 -4.62 -8.23
C LYS A 97 4.51 -4.96 -7.75
N TRP A 98 3.51 -4.14 -8.08
CA TRP A 98 2.12 -4.36 -7.67
C TRP A 98 1.62 -5.74 -8.15
N PRO A 99 0.99 -6.56 -7.30
CA PRO A 99 0.53 -7.89 -7.70
C PRO A 99 -0.61 -7.81 -8.72
N GLU A 100 -0.53 -8.65 -9.76
CA GLU A 100 -1.50 -8.68 -10.86
C GLU A 100 -2.92 -8.98 -10.38
N ALA A 101 -3.05 -9.93 -9.44
CA ALA A 101 -4.31 -10.37 -8.86
C ALA A 101 -5.14 -9.24 -8.23
N TYR A 102 -4.51 -8.08 -7.96
CA TYR A 102 -5.14 -6.96 -7.30
C TYR A 102 -5.27 -5.70 -8.16
N ARG A 103 -4.84 -5.68 -9.42
CA ARG A 103 -4.88 -4.46 -10.26
C ARG A 103 -6.28 -3.94 -10.54
N GLU A 104 -7.23 -4.83 -10.71
CA GLU A 104 -8.61 -4.50 -11.11
C GLU A 104 -9.59 -4.50 -9.93
N VAL A 105 -9.09 -4.42 -8.69
CA VAL A 105 -9.98 -4.47 -7.52
C VAL A 105 -10.77 -3.17 -7.39
N VAL A 106 -12.06 -3.26 -7.66
CA VAL A 106 -13.02 -2.16 -7.47
C VAL A 106 -13.63 -2.25 -6.08
N LEU A 107 -13.54 -1.18 -5.29
CA LEU A 107 -14.27 -1.08 -4.02
C LEU A 107 -15.67 -0.50 -4.24
N PRO A 108 -16.73 -1.10 -3.65
CA PRO A 108 -18.09 -0.61 -3.80
C PRO A 108 -18.34 0.72 -3.06
N ARG A 109 -17.52 1.07 -2.06
CA ARG A 109 -17.52 2.39 -1.39
C ARG A 109 -16.33 2.49 -0.44
N THR A 110 -15.35 3.35 -0.74
CA THR A 110 -14.28 3.69 0.20
C THR A 110 -14.77 4.71 1.22
N GLN A 111 -14.80 4.36 2.52
CA GLN A 111 -15.12 5.28 3.61
C GLN A 111 -13.99 6.28 3.94
N VAL A 112 -12.95 6.39 3.10
CA VAL A 112 -11.81 7.27 3.35
C VAL A 112 -12.27 8.73 3.23
N LYS A 113 -12.74 9.31 4.34
CA LYS A 113 -12.99 10.74 4.48
C LYS A 113 -11.63 11.46 4.50
N ARG A 114 -11.22 11.97 3.34
CA ARG A 114 -10.00 12.79 3.24
C ARG A 114 -10.18 14.09 4.03
N ARG A 115 -9.09 14.62 4.59
CA ARG A 115 -9.00 16.04 5.02
C ARG A 115 -8.61 16.87 3.79
N PRO A 116 -9.55 17.56 3.11
CA PRO A 116 -9.32 18.13 1.77
C PRO A 116 -8.20 19.18 1.75
N GLN A 117 -8.08 19.96 2.82
CA GLN A 117 -7.18 21.10 2.91
C GLN A 117 -5.69 20.73 2.80
N ARG A 118 -5.26 19.61 3.40
CA ARG A 118 -3.84 19.20 3.37
C ARG A 118 -3.39 18.70 2.00
N GLN A 119 -4.28 18.09 1.24
CA GLN A 119 -3.94 17.62 -0.10
C GLN A 119 -3.84 18.75 -1.11
N LEU A 120 -4.76 19.72 -1.04
CA LEU A 120 -4.68 20.92 -1.89
C LEU A 120 -3.37 21.68 -1.65
N ALA A 121 -2.91 21.77 -0.40
CA ALA A 121 -1.63 22.38 -0.08
C ALA A 121 -0.45 21.63 -0.73
N ASN A 122 -0.41 20.30 -0.64
CA ASN A 122 0.66 19.50 -1.27
C ASN A 122 0.62 19.55 -2.80
N ILE A 123 -0.58 19.52 -3.41
CA ILE A 123 -0.73 19.65 -4.87
C ILE A 123 -0.24 21.02 -5.34
N ARG A 124 -0.54 22.09 -4.58
CA ARG A 124 -0.01 23.43 -4.87
C ARG A 124 1.51 23.44 -4.79
N LEU A 125 2.09 22.93 -3.71
CA LEU A 125 3.55 22.86 -3.56
C LEU A 125 4.25 22.04 -4.65
N GLN A 126 3.65 20.94 -5.09
CA GLN A 126 4.18 20.15 -6.20
C GLN A 126 4.12 20.92 -7.51
N ARG A 127 3.00 21.57 -7.80
CA ARG A 127 2.86 22.43 -8.96
C ARG A 127 3.86 23.59 -8.96
N ASP A 128 4.01 24.27 -7.82
CA ASP A 128 4.95 25.39 -7.67
C ASP A 128 6.41 24.93 -7.87
N ARG A 129 6.74 23.67 -7.49
CA ARG A 129 8.05 23.05 -7.73
C ARG A 129 8.25 22.72 -9.22
N ASP A 130 7.27 22.10 -9.85
CA ASP A 130 7.34 21.72 -11.27
C ASP A 130 7.45 22.99 -12.16
N GLU A 131 6.71 24.06 -11.83
CA GLU A 131 6.81 25.37 -12.51
C GLU A 131 8.17 26.04 -12.31
N ALA A 132 8.81 25.88 -11.14
CA ALA A 132 10.15 26.39 -10.89
C ALA A 132 11.23 25.61 -11.67
N GLU A 133 11.11 24.28 -11.76
CA GLU A 133 12.01 23.42 -12.53
C GLU A 133 11.87 23.70 -14.05
N GLU A 134 10.67 23.98 -14.57
CA GLU A 134 10.47 24.40 -15.97
C GLU A 134 11.11 25.76 -16.30
N MET A 135 10.97 26.75 -15.41
CA MET A 135 11.59 28.08 -15.61
C MET A 135 13.12 28.05 -15.56
N GLU A 136 13.72 27.09 -14.86
CA GLU A 136 15.18 26.93 -14.76
C GLU A 136 15.77 26.24 -16.00
N ILE A 137 14.97 25.48 -16.76
CA ILE A 137 15.38 24.81 -18.00
C ILE A 137 15.34 25.75 -19.22
N ASP A 138 14.48 26.78 -19.18
CA ASP A 138 14.28 27.75 -20.27
C ASP A 138 15.22 28.99 -20.22
N MET A 139 16.16 29.06 -19.26
CA MET A 139 17.24 30.07 -19.19
C MET A 139 18.60 29.53 -19.63
#